data_AF-A0A7Z3BPQ4-F1
#
_entry.id   AF-A0A7Z3BPQ4-F1
#
_cell.length_a   1.000
_cell.length_b   1.000
_cell.length_c   1.000
_cell.angle_alpha   90.00
_cell.angle_beta   90.00
_cell.angle_gamma   90.00
#
_symmetry.space_group_name_H-M   'P 1'
#
loop_
_entity.id
_entity.type
_entity.pdbx_description
1 polymer ?
#
loop_
_entity_poly.entity_id
_entity_poly.type
_entity_poly.pdbx_seq_one_letter_code
_entity_poly.pdbx_strand_id
1 'polypeptide(L)'
;MDVRFLPQPEFDNVHFYRAMTLLILLAMAAFTLIKMFGGGVSLFSFVPLCLSLFGWRFTIEWLRVSRAEPAFIDKGELVLCGKESHRQIALERISSVRSRHSLFMVRRYRSWSEHLGFVEFTLNDGERVSTLAESKVFEHPAASGTLAAIEAAILEAKVKRQASEPGAVSGGR
;
A
#
# COMPACT_ATOMS: atom_id res chain seq x y z
N MET A 1 -16.98 10.71 -4.64
CA MET A 1 -15.54 10.96 -4.49
C MET A 1 -14.82 9.93 -5.34
N ASP A 2 -13.87 10.35 -6.18
CA ASP A 2 -13.17 9.44 -7.09
C ASP A 2 -12.10 8.64 -6.36
N VAL A 3 -12.02 7.35 -6.68
CA VAL A 3 -10.99 6.45 -6.15
C VAL A 3 -9.68 6.74 -6.86
N ARG A 4 -8.66 7.20 -6.13
CA ARG A 4 -7.35 7.57 -6.68
C ARG A 4 -6.29 6.51 -6.37
N PHE A 5 -6.39 5.37 -7.04
CA PHE A 5 -5.30 4.40 -7.07
C PHE A 5 -4.16 4.90 -7.95
N LEU A 6 -2.94 4.42 -7.66
CA LEU A 6 -1.81 4.72 -8.51
C LEU A 6 -1.95 4.04 -9.88
N PRO A 7 -1.90 4.77 -10.99
CA PRO A 7 -1.82 4.16 -12.31
C PRO A 7 -0.49 3.43 -12.50
N GLN A 8 -0.48 2.44 -13.40
CA GLN A 8 0.68 1.58 -13.67
C GLN A 8 2.03 2.31 -13.90
N PRO A 9 2.14 3.40 -14.69
CA PRO A 9 3.40 4.12 -14.84
C PRO A 9 3.93 4.72 -13.52
N GLU A 10 3.05 4.98 -12.55
CA GLU A 10 3.46 5.47 -11.24
C GLU A 10 3.94 4.34 -10.33
N PHE A 11 3.40 3.12 -10.48
CA PHE A 11 3.95 1.93 -9.84
C PHE A 11 5.41 1.68 -10.26
N ASP A 12 5.74 1.85 -11.54
CA ASP A 12 7.12 1.70 -12.02
C ASP A 12 8.06 2.75 -11.42
N ASN A 13 7.59 4.00 -11.30
CA ASN A 13 8.33 5.04 -10.60
C ASN A 13 8.58 4.69 -9.13
N VAL A 14 7.59 4.11 -8.44
CA VAL A 14 7.76 3.63 -7.06
C VAL A 14 8.82 2.53 -6.98
N HIS A 15 8.82 1.58 -7.91
CA HIS A 15 9.86 0.56 -7.97
C HIS A 15 11.25 1.14 -8.24
N PHE A 16 11.35 2.17 -9.09
CA PHE A 16 12.59 2.89 -9.36
C PHE A 16 13.11 3.63 -8.11
N TYR A 17 12.26 4.44 -7.46
CA TYR A 17 12.65 5.17 -6.24
C TYR A 17 13.00 4.21 -5.11
N ARG A 18 12.29 3.09 -5.00
CA ARG A 18 12.62 2.02 -4.07
C ARG A 18 14.04 1.50 -4.30
N ALA A 19 14.44 1.25 -5.55
CA ALA A 19 15.80 0.82 -5.88
C ALA A 19 16.85 1.88 -5.56
N MET A 20 16.57 3.16 -5.84
CA MET A 20 17.46 4.28 -5.50
C MET A 20 17.65 4.44 -3.99
N THR A 21 16.56 4.36 -3.21
CA THR A 21 16.63 4.42 -1.75
C THR A 21 17.45 3.27 -1.18
N LEU A 22 17.31 2.05 -1.74
CA LEU A 22 18.17 0.91 -1.35
C LEU A 22 19.64 1.20 -1.62
N LEU A 23 19.98 1.75 -2.79
CA LEU A 23 21.36 2.08 -3.15
C LEU A 23 21.96 3.11 -2.19
N ILE A 24 21.18 4.13 -1.81
CA ILE A 24 21.60 5.14 -0.82
C ILE A 24 21.82 4.50 0.56
N LEU A 25 20.91 3.64 1.02
CA LEU A 25 21.06 2.92 2.29
C LEU A 25 22.30 2.02 2.29
N LEU A 26 22.57 1.32 1.18
CA LEU A 26 23.77 0.48 1.02
C LEU A 26 25.06 1.31 1.03
N ALA A 27 25.08 2.46 0.35
CA ALA A 27 26.22 3.37 0.36
C ALA A 27 26.51 3.89 1.77
N MET A 28 25.47 4.30 2.51
CA MET A 28 25.60 4.72 3.91
C MET A 28 26.07 3.56 4.81
N ALA A 29 25.56 2.35 4.59
CA ALA A 29 25.98 1.15 5.32
C ALA A 29 27.46 0.84 5.09
N ALA A 30 27.91 0.83 3.84
CA ALA A 30 29.30 0.59 3.49
C ALA A 30 30.23 1.64 4.11
N PHE A 31 29.88 2.92 4.01
CA PHE A 31 30.66 4.00 4.63
C PHE A 31 30.73 3.85 6.16
N THR A 32 29.61 3.51 6.79
CA THR A 32 29.55 3.30 8.25
C THR A 32 30.42 2.11 8.67
N LEU A 33 30.36 0.99 7.94
CA LEU A 33 31.20 -0.17 8.21
C LEU A 33 32.69 0.14 8.06
N ILE A 34 33.10 0.84 6.99
CA ILE A 34 34.50 1.27 6.80
C ILE A 34 34.97 2.11 7.99
N LYS A 35 34.15 3.07 8.44
CA LYS A 35 34.47 3.92 9.59
C LYS A 35 34.51 3.15 10.91
N MET A 36 33.67 2.13 11.07
CA MET A 36 33.71 1.27 12.26
C MET A 36 34.97 0.41 12.32
N PHE A 37 35.35 -0.24 11.21
CA PHE A 37 36.58 -1.03 11.15
C PHE A 37 37.84 -0.17 11.28
N GLY A 38 37.77 1.09 10.84
CA GLY A 38 38.82 2.09 11.07
C GLY A 38 38.84 2.71 12.48
N GLY A 39 37.98 2.26 13.39
CA GLY A 39 37.91 2.75 14.78
C GLY A 39 37.29 4.15 14.95
N GLY A 40 36.78 4.77 13.87
CA GLY A 40 36.20 6.11 13.89
C GLY A 40 34.74 6.17 14.36
N VAL A 41 34.04 5.03 14.43
CA VAL A 41 32.64 4.91 14.87
C VAL A 41 32.47 3.64 15.69
N SER A 42 31.79 3.71 16.84
CA SER A 42 31.48 2.52 17.65
C SER A 42 30.20 1.84 17.17
N LEU A 43 30.12 0.51 17.33
CA LEU A 43 28.95 -0.31 16.98
C LEU A 43 27.64 0.20 17.60
N PHE A 44 27.71 0.71 18.84
CA PHE A 44 26.56 1.22 19.58
C PHE A 44 26.38 2.72 19.48
N SER A 45 27.11 3.38 18.57
CA SER A 45 26.87 4.79 18.28
C SER A 45 25.51 5.00 17.61
N PHE A 46 24.99 6.22 17.72
CA PHE A 46 23.69 6.60 17.17
C PHE A 46 23.56 6.28 15.66
N VAL A 47 24.62 6.53 14.88
CA VAL A 47 24.61 6.34 13.42
C VAL A 47 24.30 4.90 12.99
N PRO A 48 25.06 3.86 13.39
CA PRO A 48 24.75 2.47 13.03
C PRO A 48 23.39 2.00 13.57
N LEU A 49 22.98 2.44 14.77
CA LEU A 49 21.66 2.13 15.32
C LEU A 49 20.54 2.71 14.45
N CYS A 50 20.60 3.99 14.10
CA CYS A 50 19.62 4.62 13.20
C CYS A 50 19.59 3.96 11.83
N LEU A 51 20.76 3.65 11.27
CA LEU A 51 20.86 2.96 9.99
C LEU A 51 20.17 1.58 10.03
N SER A 52 20.35 0.83 11.12
CA SER A 52 19.70 -0.47 11.31
C SER A 52 18.16 -0.35 11.39
N LEU A 53 17.65 0.66 12.10
CA LEU A 53 16.21 0.94 12.19
C LEU A 53 15.63 1.32 10.83
N PHE A 54 16.33 2.18 10.07
CA PHE A 54 15.91 2.54 8.72
C PHE A 54 15.96 1.36 7.76
N GLY A 55 17.00 0.53 7.82
CA GLY A 55 17.11 -0.69 7.01
C GLY A 55 15.97 -1.68 7.30
N TRP A 56 15.65 -1.90 8.58
CA TRP A 56 14.52 -2.74 8.99
C TRP A 56 13.19 -2.20 8.46
N ARG A 57 12.92 -0.91 8.69
CA ARG A 57 11.68 -0.28 8.26
C ARG A 57 11.55 -0.27 6.74
N PHE A 58 12.65 -0.04 6.02
CA PHE A 58 12.72 -0.11 4.56
C PHE A 58 12.43 -1.52 4.04
N THR A 59 12.96 -2.57 4.68
CA THR A 59 12.73 -3.97 4.31
C THR A 59 11.23 -4.33 4.40
N ILE A 60 10.56 -3.87 5.46
CA ILE A 60 9.10 -4.06 5.60
C ILE A 60 8.35 -3.37 4.46
N GLU A 61 8.71 -2.14 4.09
CA GLU A 61 8.07 -1.45 2.97
C GLU A 61 8.39 -2.10 1.63
N TRP A 62 9.61 -2.59 1.45
CA TRP A 62 10.01 -3.34 0.26
C TRP A 62 9.12 -4.56 0.05
N LEU A 63 8.88 -5.34 1.10
CA LEU A 63 8.01 -6.51 1.05
C LEU A 63 6.56 -6.13 0.74
N ARG A 64 6.06 -5.03 1.32
CA ARG A 64 4.69 -4.53 1.03
C ARG A 64 4.55 -4.09 -0.42
N VAL A 65 5.49 -3.31 -0.94
CA VAL A 65 5.47 -2.89 -2.36
C VAL A 65 5.60 -4.08 -3.29
N SER A 66 6.44 -5.07 -2.94
CA SER A 66 6.60 -6.28 -3.77
C SER A 66 5.34 -7.16 -3.83
N ARG A 67 4.44 -7.02 -2.86
CA ARG A 67 3.12 -7.68 -2.83
C ARG A 67 1.98 -6.78 -3.30
N ALA A 68 2.27 -5.51 -3.59
CA ALA A 68 1.27 -4.56 -4.01
C ALA A 68 1.11 -4.63 -5.53
N GLU A 69 -0.13 -4.67 -5.99
CA GLU A 69 -0.46 -4.69 -7.41
C GLU A 69 -1.21 -3.41 -7.79
N PRO A 70 -1.03 -2.91 -9.03
CA PRO A 70 -1.85 -1.84 -9.57
C PRO A 70 -3.32 -2.27 -9.55
N ALA A 71 -4.19 -1.38 -9.09
CA ALA A 71 -5.62 -1.68 -8.98
C ALA A 71 -6.47 -0.54 -9.53
N PHE A 72 -7.65 -0.88 -10.04
CA PHE A 72 -8.72 0.08 -10.33
C PHE A 72 -10.07 -0.52 -9.96
N ILE A 73 -11.06 0.32 -9.73
CA ILE A 73 -12.46 -0.13 -9.54
C ILE A 73 -13.20 0.06 -10.85
N ASP A 74 -13.84 -0.99 -11.34
CA ASP A 74 -14.74 -0.96 -12.49
C ASP A 74 -16.02 -1.73 -12.17
N LYS A 75 -17.19 -1.11 -12.42
CA LYS A 75 -18.54 -1.72 -12.29
C LYS A 75 -18.84 -2.50 -11.00
N GLY A 76 -18.24 -2.12 -9.88
CA GLY A 76 -18.44 -2.82 -8.59
C GLY A 76 -17.46 -3.96 -8.32
N GLU A 77 -16.41 -4.06 -9.12
CA GLU A 77 -15.30 -4.99 -8.97
C GLU A 77 -13.99 -4.21 -8.78
N LEU A 78 -13.13 -4.74 -7.91
CA LEU A 78 -11.74 -4.35 -7.79
C LEU A 78 -10.93 -5.20 -8.78
N VAL A 79 -10.37 -4.55 -9.80
CA VAL A 79 -9.52 -5.19 -10.81
C VAL A 79 -8.06 -4.95 -10.45
N LEU A 80 -7.33 -6.04 -10.22
CA LEU A 80 -5.90 -6.05 -9.98
C LEU A 80 -5.18 -6.38 -11.27
N CYS A 81 -4.23 -5.54 -11.64
CA CYS A 81 -3.40 -5.69 -12.84
C CYS A 81 -2.03 -6.24 -12.44
N GLY A 82 -1.98 -7.53 -12.09
CA GLY A 82 -0.73 -8.23 -11.87
C GLY A 82 0.04 -8.42 -13.18
N LYS A 83 1.37 -8.60 -13.08
CA LYS A 83 2.24 -8.84 -14.26
C LYS A 83 1.90 -10.12 -15.02
N GLU A 84 1.32 -11.11 -14.34
CA GLU A 84 1.04 -12.44 -14.90
C GLU A 84 -0.45 -12.79 -14.94
N SER A 85 -1.31 -12.09 -14.20
CA SER A 85 -2.76 -12.30 -14.28
C SER A 85 -3.53 -11.05 -13.90
N HIS A 86 -4.62 -10.78 -14.63
CA HIS A 86 -5.63 -9.83 -14.22
C HIS A 86 -6.59 -10.56 -13.29
N ARG A 87 -6.76 -10.04 -12.07
CA ARG A 87 -7.66 -10.62 -11.10
C ARG A 87 -8.79 -9.65 -10.79
N GLN A 88 -10.02 -10.10 -11.02
CA GLN A 88 -11.22 -9.35 -10.69
C GLN A 88 -11.76 -9.87 -9.35
N ILE A 89 -11.99 -8.95 -8.42
CA ILE A 89 -12.52 -9.23 -7.09
C ILE A 89 -13.79 -8.42 -6.91
N ALA A 90 -14.93 -9.09 -6.81
CA ALA A 90 -16.18 -8.42 -6.49
C ALA A 90 -16.08 -7.68 -5.15
N LEU A 91 -16.43 -6.39 -5.11
CA LEU A 91 -16.29 -5.55 -3.91
C LEU A 91 -17.09 -6.10 -2.71
N GLU A 92 -18.19 -6.80 -2.98
CA GLU A 92 -18.99 -7.49 -1.96
C GLU A 92 -18.22 -8.56 -1.17
N ARG A 93 -17.16 -9.14 -1.75
CA ARG A 93 -16.33 -10.16 -1.10
C ARG A 93 -15.29 -9.56 -0.15
N ILE A 94 -15.19 -8.24 -0.08
CA ILE A 94 -14.24 -7.55 0.80
C ILE A 94 -14.84 -7.45 2.20
N SER A 95 -14.14 -8.03 3.18
CA SER A 95 -14.52 -8.01 4.59
C SER A 95 -14.04 -6.74 5.28
N SER A 96 -12.81 -6.30 5.01
CA SER A 96 -12.22 -5.10 5.60
C SER A 96 -11.16 -4.46 4.73
N VAL A 97 -10.96 -3.16 4.91
CA VAL A 97 -9.93 -2.35 4.24
C VAL A 97 -9.05 -1.71 5.31
N ARG A 98 -7.73 -1.74 5.11
CA ARG A 98 -6.77 -1.07 5.98
C ARG A 98 -5.85 -0.18 5.15
N SER A 99 -5.59 1.03 5.60
CA SER A 99 -4.57 1.88 5.00
C SER A 99 -3.40 2.14 5.95
N ARG A 100 -2.20 2.28 5.38
CA ARG A 100 -0.96 2.57 6.11
C ARG A 100 -0.08 3.52 5.30
N HIS A 101 0.60 4.44 5.97
CA HIS A 101 1.57 5.30 5.32
C HIS A 101 2.84 4.56 4.89
N SER A 102 3.40 4.98 3.77
CA SER A 102 4.78 4.73 3.43
C SER A 102 5.68 5.87 3.91
N LEU A 103 6.80 5.50 4.54
CA LEU A 103 7.86 6.41 4.95
C LEU A 103 8.94 6.57 3.89
N PHE A 104 9.24 5.51 3.13
CA PHE A 104 10.35 5.49 2.16
C PHE A 104 9.91 5.50 0.70
N MET A 105 8.62 5.24 0.43
CA MET A 105 8.09 5.22 -0.92
C MET A 105 7.32 6.53 -1.14
N VAL A 106 7.74 7.25 -2.18
CA VAL A 106 7.14 8.51 -2.61
C VAL A 106 6.73 8.39 -4.06
N ARG A 107 5.64 9.07 -4.44
CA ARG A 107 5.16 9.12 -5.81
C ARG A 107 6.06 10.00 -6.68
N ARG A 108 6.51 11.14 -6.12
CA ARG A 108 7.39 12.11 -6.78
C ARG A 108 8.43 12.63 -5.80
N TYR A 109 9.71 12.51 -6.14
CA TYR A 109 10.84 12.94 -5.29
C TYR A 109 10.81 14.45 -4.92
N ARG A 110 10.09 15.27 -5.68
CA ARG A 110 10.10 16.75 -5.55
C ARG A 110 8.98 17.31 -4.66
N SER A 111 8.03 16.49 -4.22
CA SER A 111 6.84 16.93 -3.48
C SER A 111 6.72 16.08 -2.22
N TRP A 112 7.23 16.60 -1.11
CA TRP A 112 6.94 16.00 0.19
C TRP A 112 5.43 15.98 0.45
N SER A 113 4.59 16.77 -0.23
CA SER A 113 3.13 16.70 -0.11
C SER A 113 2.46 15.47 -0.76
N GLU A 114 3.16 14.70 -1.60
CA GLU A 114 2.62 13.57 -2.38
C GLU A 114 3.21 12.23 -1.93
N HIS A 115 2.69 11.70 -0.82
CA HIS A 115 3.04 10.41 -0.27
C HIS A 115 2.17 9.27 -0.82
N LEU A 116 2.58 8.05 -0.47
CA LEU A 116 1.86 6.84 -0.83
C LEU A 116 1.20 6.23 0.40
N GLY A 117 -0.08 5.90 0.24
CA GLY A 117 -0.82 5.03 1.13
C GLY A 117 -0.77 3.60 0.61
N PHE A 118 -0.31 2.67 1.44
CA PHE A 118 -0.58 1.25 1.24
C PHE A 118 -2.04 0.99 1.60
N VAL A 119 -2.80 0.37 0.70
CA VAL A 119 -4.17 -0.06 0.95
C VAL A 119 -4.20 -1.58 0.87
N GLU A 120 -4.63 -2.23 1.95
CA GLU A 120 -4.77 -3.68 2.06
C GLU A 120 -6.26 -4.04 2.17
N PHE A 121 -6.72 -4.87 1.24
CA PHE A 121 -8.05 -5.46 1.21
C PHE A 121 -7.97 -6.86 1.80
N THR A 122 -8.82 -7.15 2.78
CA THR A 122 -9.04 -8.51 3.27
C THR A 122 -10.34 -9.03 2.68
N LEU A 123 -10.31 -10.17 2.02
CA LEU A 123 -11.48 -10.85 1.48
C LEU A 123 -12.18 -11.68 2.59
N ASN A 124 -13.38 -12.16 2.30
CA ASN A 124 -14.18 -13.00 3.21
C ASN A 124 -13.55 -14.38 3.47
N ASP A 125 -12.75 -14.90 2.54
CA ASP A 125 -11.96 -16.14 2.68
C ASP A 125 -10.66 -15.94 3.48
N GLY A 126 -10.38 -14.71 3.93
CA GLY A 126 -9.18 -14.35 4.67
C GLY A 126 -7.98 -14.01 3.78
N GLU A 127 -8.12 -14.08 2.46
CA GLU A 127 -7.09 -13.65 1.53
C GLU A 127 -6.84 -12.15 1.63
N ARG A 128 -5.59 -11.73 1.48
CA ARG A 128 -5.18 -10.33 1.55
C ARG A 128 -4.54 -9.88 0.26
N VAL A 129 -5.04 -8.78 -0.25
CA VAL A 129 -4.55 -8.12 -1.46
C VAL A 129 -4.12 -6.71 -1.11
N SER A 130 -2.97 -6.29 -1.61
CA SER A 130 -2.49 -4.92 -1.40
C SER A 130 -2.39 -4.13 -2.69
N THR A 131 -2.66 -2.84 -2.60
CA THR A 131 -2.44 -1.86 -3.67
C THR A 131 -1.87 -0.56 -3.09
N LEU A 132 -1.55 0.39 -3.97
CA LEU A 132 -1.04 1.71 -3.62
C LEU A 132 -2.06 2.79 -4.02
N ALA A 133 -2.28 3.73 -3.12
CA ALA A 133 -3.14 4.89 -3.31
C ALA A 133 -2.40 6.18 -3.02
N GLU A 134 -2.88 7.28 -3.61
CA GLU A 134 -2.39 8.62 -3.29
C GLU A 134 -2.71 8.97 -1.83
N SER A 135 -1.74 9.50 -1.09
CA SER A 135 -1.91 9.97 0.30
C SER A 135 -1.07 11.22 0.55
N LYS A 136 -1.49 12.11 1.45
CA LYS A 136 -0.60 13.17 1.97
C LYS A 136 0.23 12.64 3.15
N VAL A 137 1.35 13.29 3.47
CA VAL A 137 2.32 12.91 4.54
C VAL A 137 1.64 12.65 5.88
N PHE A 138 0.71 13.53 6.24
CA PHE A 138 0.06 13.58 7.55
C PHE A 138 -1.44 13.27 7.47
N GLU A 139 -1.88 12.69 6.37
CA GLU A 139 -3.29 12.35 6.18
C GLU A 139 -3.67 11.15 7.03
N HIS A 140 -4.53 11.31 8.03
CA HIS A 140 -4.97 10.20 8.87
C HIS A 140 -6.46 9.93 8.67
N PRO A 141 -6.86 8.71 8.26
CA PRO A 141 -6.03 7.57 7.84
C PRO A 141 -5.32 7.82 6.50
N ALA A 142 -4.25 7.05 6.20
CA ALA A 142 -3.54 7.19 4.92
C ALA A 142 -4.50 7.05 3.74
N ALA A 143 -4.38 7.90 2.73
CA ALA A 143 -5.30 7.96 1.59
C ALA A 143 -6.78 8.08 2.00
N SER A 144 -7.10 8.89 3.02
CA SER A 144 -8.44 9.01 3.61
C SER A 144 -9.55 9.23 2.58
N GLY A 145 -9.31 10.07 1.57
CA GLY A 145 -10.28 10.30 0.48
C GLY A 145 -10.54 9.05 -0.37
N THR A 146 -9.48 8.32 -0.71
CA THR A 146 -9.58 7.07 -1.48
C THR A 146 -10.19 5.96 -0.64
N LEU A 147 -9.84 5.87 0.65
CA LEU A 147 -10.39 4.88 1.58
C LEU A 147 -11.89 5.08 1.78
N ALA A 148 -12.34 6.31 2.02
CA ALA A 148 -13.77 6.62 2.14
C ALA A 148 -14.55 6.29 0.86
N ALA A 149 -13.97 6.58 -0.32
CA ALA A 149 -14.59 6.24 -1.60
C ALA A 149 -14.71 4.73 -1.81
N ILE A 150 -13.70 3.95 -1.40
CA ILE A 150 -13.74 2.49 -1.49
C ILE A 150 -14.74 1.90 -0.50
N GLU A 151 -14.76 2.36 0.74
CA GLU A 151 -15.73 1.91 1.74
C GLU A 151 -17.17 2.17 1.29
N ALA A 152 -17.43 3.35 0.71
CA ALA A 152 -18.73 3.68 0.11
C ALA A 152 -19.08 2.73 -1.05
N ALA A 153 -18.14 2.46 -1.97
CA ALA A 153 -18.36 1.55 -3.10
C ALA A 153 -18.59 0.10 -2.65
N ILE A 154 -17.89 -0.37 -1.61
CA ILE A 154 -18.11 -1.69 -1.00
C ILE A 154 -19.50 -1.77 -0.38
N LEU A 155 -19.91 -0.72 0.34
CA LEU A 155 -21.21 -0.68 0.99
C LEU A 155 -22.35 -0.65 -0.04
N GLU A 156 -22.20 0.15 -1.10
CA GLU A 156 -23.15 0.18 -2.22
C GLU A 156 -23.26 -1.19 -2.91
N ALA A 157 -22.13 -1.86 -3.17
CA ALA A 157 -22.12 -3.20 -3.75
C ALA A 157 -22.83 -4.23 -2.85
N LYS A 158 -22.59 -4.18 -1.54
CA LYS A 158 -23.26 -5.07 -0.56
C LYS A 158 -24.76 -4.82 -0.46
N VAL A 159 -25.19 -3.55 -0.43
CA VAL A 159 -26.62 -3.18 -0.42
C VAL A 159 -27.30 -3.61 -1.71
N LYS A 160 -26.66 -3.42 -2.86
CA LYS A 160 -27.19 -3.85 -4.16
C LYS A 160 -27.38 -5.37 -4.22
N ARG A 161 -26.43 -6.14 -3.66
CA ARG A 161 -26.57 -7.60 -3.55
C ARG A 161 -27.75 -7.99 -2.66
N GLN A 162 -27.89 -7.39 -1.48
CA GLN A 162 -29.02 -7.65 -0.58
C GLN A 162 -30.37 -7.30 -1.21
N ALA A 163 -30.45 -6.21 -1.98
CA ALA A 163 -31.64 -5.83 -2.72
C ALA A 163 -31.93 -6.77 -3.92
N SER A 164 -30.90 -7.45 -4.42
CA SER A 164 -30.98 -8.38 -5.56
C SER A 164 -31.17 -9.84 -5.14
N GLU A 165 -31.18 -10.17 -3.84
CA GLU A 165 -31.56 -11.48 -3.28
C GLU A 165 -33.07 -11.46 -2.95
N PRO A 166 -33.97 -11.96 -3.83
CA PRO A 166 -35.39 -12.05 -3.52
C PRO A 166 -35.61 -13.39 -2.82
N GLY A 167 -35.53 -13.44 -1.48
CA GLY A 167 -35.62 -14.74 -0.81
C GLY A 167 -35.72 -14.84 0.71
N ALA A 168 -35.92 -13.74 1.45
CA ALA A 168 -36.08 -13.82 2.93
C ALA A 168 -37.36 -13.18 3.46
N VAL A 169 -38.43 -13.20 2.66
CA VAL A 169 -39.81 -12.97 3.17
C VAL A 169 -40.73 -14.01 2.55
N SER A 170 -40.73 -15.23 3.09
CA SER A 170 -41.90 -16.13 3.06
C SER A 170 -41.65 -17.33 3.98
N GLY A 171 -41.91 -17.15 5.26
CA GLY A 171 -41.98 -18.22 6.25
C GLY A 171 -42.90 -17.86 7.39
N GLY A 172 -43.96 -17.10 7.10
CA GLY A 172 -45.07 -16.84 8.00
C GLY A 172 -46.27 -17.68 7.58
N ARG A 173 -46.43 -18.83 8.22
CA ARG A 173 -47.71 -19.38 8.71
C ARG A 173 -47.45 -20.61 9.56
#